data_AF-A0A194QNF6-F1
#
_entry.id   AF-A0A194QNF6-F1
#
_cell.length_a   1.000
_cell.length_b   1.000
_cell.length_c   1.000
_cell.angle_alpha   90.00
_cell.angle_beta   90.00
_cell.angle_gamma   90.00
#
_symmetry.space_group_name_H-M   'P 1'
#
loop_
_entity.id
_entity.type
_entity.pdbx_description
1 polymer ?
#
loop_
_entity_poly.entity_id
_entity_poly.type
_entity_poly.pdbx_seq_one_letter_code
_entity_poly.pdbx_strand_id
1 'polypeptide(L)'
;MSLWAENFAVASTWQLKHQLAYWKAKAIGLEYENKVLHDIIRKNHYVDDNCVNSEIETNECSENEESVDNNEREVETYEECNDEMDFEVSEEFIQFLAANAKYKEDARRERELLKAKHEQEELNVTQEKLETSEEKEQKLKELYGNRWQRISAIEVAMQSQFINEIDKDQPMYWPNIPFNFEFNVV
;
A
#
# COMPACT_ATOMS: atom_id res chain seq x y z
N MET A 1 5.12 10.15 -33.63
CA MET A 1 6.18 10.57 -32.69
C MET A 1 7.02 9.33 -32.38
N SER A 2 8.29 9.48 -31.97
CA SER A 2 9.19 8.34 -31.79
C SER A 2 8.75 7.47 -30.61
N LEU A 3 8.61 6.15 -30.78
CA LEU A 3 8.27 5.19 -29.70
C LEU A 3 9.15 5.37 -28.45
N TRP A 4 10.38 5.85 -28.63
CA TRP A 4 11.31 6.12 -27.54
C TRP A 4 10.81 7.23 -26.60
N ALA A 5 10.23 8.30 -27.14
CA ALA A 5 9.71 9.41 -26.35
C ALA A 5 8.47 9.00 -25.54
N GLU A 6 7.62 8.15 -26.11
CA GLU A 6 6.45 7.59 -25.42
C GLU A 6 6.89 6.66 -24.28
N ASN A 7 7.83 5.74 -24.54
CA ASN A 7 8.37 4.85 -23.51
C ASN A 7 9.06 5.62 -22.37
N PHE A 8 9.81 6.68 -22.70
CA PHE A 8 10.43 7.54 -21.70
C PHE A 8 9.40 8.29 -20.84
N ALA A 9 8.31 8.79 -21.45
CA ALA A 9 7.23 9.44 -20.70
C ALA A 9 6.51 8.45 -19.76
N VAL A 10 6.28 7.21 -20.21
CA VAL A 10 5.68 6.16 -19.37
C VAL A 10 6.60 5.81 -18.20
N ALA A 11 7.90 5.62 -18.44
CA ALA A 11 8.86 5.31 -17.38
C ALA A 11 9.00 6.44 -16.35
N SER A 12 9.06 7.70 -16.81
CA SER A 12 9.17 8.86 -15.90
C SER A 12 7.92 9.07 -15.05
N THR A 13 6.73 8.90 -15.62
CA THR A 13 5.48 8.96 -14.85
C THR A 13 5.35 7.82 -13.85
N TRP A 14 5.80 6.61 -14.21
CA TRP A 14 5.87 5.48 -13.27
C TRP A 14 6.81 5.77 -12.10
N GLN A 15 8.01 6.29 -12.37
CA GLN A 15 8.99 6.65 -11.35
C GLN A 15 8.45 7.70 -10.37
N LEU A 16 7.79 8.75 -10.88
CA LEU A 16 7.18 9.78 -10.04
C LEU A 16 6.08 9.21 -9.13
N LYS A 17 5.19 8.38 -9.69
CA LYS A 17 4.14 7.71 -8.92
C LYS A 17 4.72 6.82 -7.83
N HIS A 18 5.77 6.06 -8.15
CA HIS A 18 6.44 5.19 -7.20
C HIS A 18 7.09 5.98 -6.05
N GLN A 19 7.81 7.05 -6.35
CA GLN A 19 8.40 7.92 -5.33
C GLN A 19 7.35 8.53 -4.41
N LEU A 20 6.25 9.03 -4.97
CA LEU A 20 5.15 9.60 -4.19
C LEU A 20 4.52 8.54 -3.29
N ALA A 21 4.27 7.33 -3.80
CA ALA A 21 3.76 6.22 -3.01
C ALA A 21 4.72 5.82 -1.87
N TYR A 22 6.02 5.76 -2.14
CA TYR A 22 7.04 5.46 -1.13
C TYR A 22 7.05 6.50 0.00
N TRP A 23 7.09 7.79 -0.33
CA TRP A 23 7.07 8.86 0.68
C TRP A 23 5.76 8.91 1.46
N LYS A 24 4.64 8.63 0.79
CA LYS A 24 3.33 8.53 1.45
C LYS A 24 3.31 7.36 2.44
N ALA A 25 3.77 6.18 2.06
CA ALA A 25 3.84 5.02 2.94
C ALA A 25 4.76 5.29 4.15
N LYS A 26 5.91 5.91 3.90
CA LYS A 26 6.86 6.30 4.96
C LYS A 26 6.27 7.32 5.93
N ALA A 27 5.58 8.34 5.42
CA ALA A 27 4.91 9.34 6.27
C ALA A 27 3.83 8.70 7.14
N ILE A 28 3.01 7.81 6.59
CA ILE A 28 1.97 7.08 7.33
C ILE A 28 2.60 6.18 8.41
N GLY A 29 3.69 5.47 8.09
CA GLY A 29 4.40 4.64 9.07
C GLY A 29 4.95 5.46 10.23
N LEU A 30 5.60 6.60 9.94
CA LEU A 30 6.12 7.51 10.96
C LEU A 30 5.00 8.15 11.79
N GLU A 31 3.85 8.47 11.19
CA GLU A 31 2.68 8.97 11.92
C GLU A 31 2.16 7.93 12.91
N TYR A 32 2.04 6.67 12.49
CA TYR A 32 1.64 5.58 13.36
C TYR A 32 2.63 5.38 14.52
N GLU A 33 3.93 5.32 14.23
CA GLU A 33 4.97 5.20 15.25
C GLU A 33 4.93 6.38 16.23
N ASN A 34 4.83 7.61 15.73
CA ASN A 34 4.71 8.80 16.59
C ASN A 34 3.48 8.73 17.48
N LYS A 35 2.33 8.29 16.95
CA LYS A 35 1.11 8.12 17.76
C LYS A 35 1.31 7.09 18.87
N VAL A 36 1.90 5.94 18.55
CA VAL A 36 2.23 4.90 19.53
C VAL A 36 3.19 5.43 20.59
N LEU A 37 4.23 6.17 20.20
CA LEU A 37 5.18 6.78 21.12
C LEU A 37 4.49 7.79 22.04
N HIS A 38 3.64 8.66 21.50
CA HIS A 38 2.85 9.59 22.30
C HIS A 38 1.92 8.88 23.28
N ASP A 39 1.29 7.77 22.87
CA ASP A 39 0.42 6.98 23.74
C ASP A 39 1.22 6.27 24.84
N ILE A 40 2.43 5.76 24.55
CA ILE A 40 3.34 5.19 25.54
C ILE A 40 3.81 6.26 26.53
N ILE A 41 4.21 7.43 26.03
CA ILE A 41 4.62 8.56 26.88
C ILE A 41 3.46 8.97 27.77
N ARG A 42 2.25 9.13 27.22
CA ARG A 42 1.05 9.46 28.00
C ARG A 42 0.80 8.43 29.09
N LYS A 43 0.84 7.13 28.78
CA LYS A 43 0.67 6.05 29.76
C LYS A 43 1.74 6.07 30.86
N ASN A 44 3.00 6.30 30.51
CA ASN A 44 4.10 6.31 31.48
C ASN A 44 4.10 7.59 32.34
N HIS A 45 3.72 8.75 31.78
CA HIS A 45 3.63 10.00 32.54
C HIS A 45 2.33 10.14 33.33
N TYR A 46 1.23 9.46 32.96
CA TYR A 46 0.01 9.41 33.77
C TYR A 46 0.15 8.58 35.06
N VAL A 47 1.20 7.76 35.18
CA VAL A 47 1.48 6.96 36.38
C VAL A 47 2.20 7.79 37.46
N ASP A 48 2.91 8.86 37.09
CA ASP A 48 3.65 9.69 38.06
C ASP A 48 2.76 10.71 38.80
N ASP A 49 1.57 11.04 38.29
CA ASP A 49 0.69 12.05 38.91
C ASP A 49 -0.47 11.50 39.75
N ASN A 50 -0.70 10.18 39.79
CA ASN A 50 -1.90 9.62 40.44
C ASN A 50 -1.61 8.61 41.57
N CYS A 51 -0.80 9.06 42.54
CA CYS A 51 -0.75 8.51 43.90
C CYS A 51 -1.38 9.48 44.91
N VAL A 52 -2.55 10.05 44.62
CA VAL A 52 -3.40 10.67 45.65
C VAL A 52 -4.87 10.59 45.17
N ASN A 53 -5.70 9.92 45.99
CA ASN A 53 -7.17 9.81 45.96
C ASN A 53 -7.73 8.62 45.17
N SER A 54 -7.95 7.48 45.82
CA SER A 54 -9.09 7.15 46.71
C SER A 54 -10.36 6.78 45.92
N GLU A 55 -10.57 5.47 45.83
CA GLU A 55 -11.83 4.74 46.05
C GLU A 55 -13.13 5.39 45.53
N ILE A 56 -13.80 4.73 44.57
CA ILE A 56 -15.23 4.40 44.65
C ILE A 56 -15.55 3.18 43.75
N GLU A 57 -15.99 2.15 44.46
CA GLU A 57 -16.89 1.02 44.23
C GLU A 57 -17.48 0.66 42.85
N THR A 58 -17.61 -0.65 42.73
CA THR A 58 -18.17 -1.55 41.72
C THR A 58 -19.66 -1.33 41.37
N ASN A 59 -20.02 -1.49 40.09
CA ASN A 59 -21.35 -1.98 39.69
C ASN A 59 -21.30 -2.71 38.32
N GLU A 60 -21.97 -3.87 38.23
CA GLU A 60 -21.94 -4.83 37.12
C GLU A 60 -22.82 -4.48 35.89
N CYS A 61 -22.38 -4.99 34.73
CA CYS A 61 -23.13 -5.47 33.53
C CYS A 61 -24.02 -4.52 32.69
N SER A 62 -23.61 -4.27 31.44
CA SER A 62 -24.29 -4.80 30.23
C SER A 62 -23.62 -4.29 28.95
N GLU A 63 -23.51 -5.19 27.97
CA GLU A 63 -22.96 -5.00 26.62
C GLU A 63 -23.62 -3.83 25.87
N ASN A 64 -22.82 -2.89 25.36
CA ASN A 64 -22.94 -2.33 24.02
C ASN A 64 -21.80 -1.35 23.68
N GLU A 65 -21.50 -1.33 22.39
CA GLU A 65 -20.40 -0.69 21.70
C GLU A 65 -20.38 0.85 21.81
N GLU A 66 -19.24 1.41 21.39
CA GLU A 66 -18.95 2.85 21.16
C GLU A 66 -18.30 3.61 22.33
N SER A 67 -16.97 3.50 22.36
CA SER A 67 -16.06 4.29 23.17
C SER A 67 -16.06 5.77 22.76
N VAL A 68 -16.56 6.65 23.64
CA VAL A 68 -16.23 8.08 23.63
C VAL A 68 -15.53 8.39 24.96
N ASP A 69 -14.20 8.41 24.90
CA ASP A 69 -13.30 8.77 26.00
C ASP A 69 -13.41 10.28 26.26
N ASN A 70 -14.16 10.64 27.30
CA ASN A 70 -14.14 11.97 27.89
C ASN A 70 -12.87 12.11 28.72
N ASN A 71 -11.88 12.83 28.18
CA ASN A 71 -10.81 13.39 29.00
C ASN A 71 -10.82 14.91 28.88
N GLU A 72 -10.95 15.51 30.04
CA GLU A 72 -11.14 16.93 30.33
C GLU A 72 -10.01 17.74 29.71
N ARG A 73 -10.33 18.49 28.65
CA ARG A 73 -9.62 19.74 28.37
C ARG A 73 -10.46 20.84 28.94
N GLU A 74 -9.85 21.64 29.80
CA GLU A 74 -10.32 22.97 30.18
C GLU A 74 -10.73 23.71 28.90
N VAL A 75 -12.04 23.72 28.65
CA VAL A 75 -12.64 24.54 27.61
C VAL A 75 -12.71 25.93 28.23
N GLU A 76 -11.76 26.78 27.84
CA GLU A 76 -11.89 28.22 28.03
C GLU A 76 -13.32 28.61 27.63
N THR A 77 -14.04 29.25 28.55
CA THR A 77 -15.34 29.86 28.29
C THR A 77 -15.18 30.85 27.15
N TYR A 78 -15.43 30.39 25.92
CA TYR A 78 -15.80 31.27 24.83
C TYR A 78 -17.24 31.68 25.11
N GLU A 79 -17.43 32.97 25.35
CA GLU A 79 -18.75 33.58 25.43
C GLU A 79 -19.61 33.07 24.27
N GLU A 80 -20.76 32.52 24.64
CA GLU A 80 -21.85 32.15 23.78
C GLU A 80 -22.34 33.41 23.04
N CYS A 81 -21.69 33.75 21.92
CA CYS A 81 -22.27 34.62 20.92
C CYS A 81 -23.36 33.82 20.22
N ASN A 82 -24.54 33.80 20.85
CA ASN A 82 -25.79 33.38 20.27
C ASN A 82 -26.25 34.41 19.22
N ASP A 83 -25.46 34.56 18.16
CA ASP A 83 -25.96 35.09 16.91
C ASP A 83 -26.51 33.88 16.14
N GLU A 84 -27.83 33.71 16.23
CA GLU A 84 -28.65 32.94 15.30
C GLU A 84 -28.47 33.53 13.89
N MET A 85 -27.31 33.28 13.29
CA MET A 85 -27.10 33.38 11.86
C MET A 85 -27.80 32.16 11.27
N ASP A 86 -29.07 32.33 10.90
CA ASP A 86 -29.80 31.41 10.02
C ASP A 86 -28.91 31.13 8.80
N PHE A 87 -28.20 30.01 8.83
CA PHE A 87 -27.28 29.61 7.78
C PHE A 87 -28.13 29.10 6.63
N GLU A 88 -28.49 29.99 5.71
CA GLU A 88 -29.19 29.65 4.47
C GLU A 88 -28.25 28.81 3.60
N VAL A 89 -28.31 27.49 3.80
CA VAL A 89 -27.62 26.54 2.94
C VAL A 89 -28.22 26.66 1.54
N SER A 90 -27.45 27.19 0.59
CA SER A 90 -27.94 27.35 -0.77
C SER A 90 -28.36 25.98 -1.34
N GLU A 91 -29.44 25.96 -2.10
CA GLU A 91 -29.92 24.74 -2.76
C GLU A 91 -28.82 24.09 -3.64
N GLU A 92 -27.95 24.92 -4.21
CA GLU A 92 -26.77 24.49 -4.96
C GLU A 92 -25.75 23.73 -4.09
N PHE A 93 -25.57 24.12 -2.82
CA PHE A 93 -24.67 23.42 -1.90
C PHE A 93 -25.23 22.05 -1.50
N ILE A 94 -26.54 21.94 -1.30
CA ILE A 94 -27.21 20.65 -1.05
C ILE A 94 -27.05 19.72 -2.26
N GLN A 95 -27.25 20.25 -3.48
CA GLN A 95 -27.04 19.49 -4.71
C GLN A 95 -25.57 19.06 -4.87
N PHE A 96 -24.61 19.92 -4.51
CA PHE A 96 -23.18 19.59 -4.52
C PHE A 96 -22.81 18.49 -3.52
N LEU A 97 -23.37 18.53 -2.30
CA LEU A 97 -23.16 17.47 -1.31
C LEU A 97 -23.77 16.15 -1.76
N ALA A 98 -24.97 16.16 -2.34
CA ALA A 98 -25.60 14.97 -2.91
C ALA A 98 -24.78 14.37 -4.07
N ALA A 99 -24.25 15.23 -4.95
CA ALA A 99 -23.37 14.82 -6.03
C ALA A 99 -22.06 14.21 -5.50
N ASN A 100 -21.40 14.85 -4.52
CA ASN A 100 -20.20 14.30 -3.89
C ASN A 100 -20.44 12.96 -3.20
N ALA A 101 -21.55 12.80 -2.50
CA ALA A 101 -21.92 11.54 -1.88
C ALA A 101 -22.03 10.42 -2.93
N LYS A 102 -22.65 10.72 -4.08
CA LYS A 102 -22.75 9.79 -5.21
C LYS A 102 -21.37 9.44 -5.80
N TYR A 103 -20.51 10.43 -6.05
CA TYR A 103 -19.17 10.17 -6.58
C TYR A 103 -18.29 9.36 -5.62
N LYS A 104 -18.43 9.59 -4.31
CA LYS A 104 -17.71 8.83 -3.29
C LYS A 104 -18.15 7.36 -3.27
N GLU A 105 -19.44 7.11 -3.45
CA GLU A 105 -20.00 5.76 -3.54
C GLU A 105 -19.59 5.05 -4.84
N ASP A 106 -19.62 5.76 -5.97
CA ASP A 106 -19.19 5.21 -7.27
C ASP A 106 -17.69 4.88 -7.28
N ALA A 107 -16.85 5.76 -6.71
CA ALA A 107 -15.41 5.51 -6.54
C ALA A 107 -15.11 4.31 -5.62
N ARG A 108 -15.92 4.11 -4.56
CA ARG A 108 -15.82 2.93 -3.69
C ARG A 108 -16.11 1.65 -4.47
N ARG A 109 -17.20 1.64 -5.26
CA ARG A 109 -17.61 0.48 -6.07
C ARG A 109 -16.58 0.12 -7.12
N GLU A 110 -16.00 1.10 -7.80
CA GLU A 110 -14.95 0.86 -8.81
C GLU A 110 -13.68 0.26 -8.16
N ARG A 111 -13.29 0.75 -6.98
CA ARG A 111 -12.15 0.21 -6.23
C ARG A 111 -12.39 -1.25 -5.80
N GLU A 112 -13.61 -1.59 -5.37
CA GLU A 112 -13.97 -2.96 -5.00
C GLU A 112 -13.96 -3.90 -6.22
N LEU A 113 -14.49 -3.44 -7.37
CA LEU A 113 -14.45 -4.21 -8.62
C LEU A 113 -13.01 -4.46 -9.10
N LEU A 114 -12.15 -3.45 -9.07
CA LEU A 114 -10.75 -3.60 -9.43
C LEU A 114 -10.01 -4.55 -8.49
N LYS A 115 -10.30 -4.49 -7.19
CA LYS A 115 -9.72 -5.41 -6.20
C LYS A 115 -10.18 -6.85 -6.45
N ALA A 116 -11.47 -7.07 -6.69
CA ALA A 116 -12.01 -8.40 -6.99
C ALA A 116 -11.43 -8.97 -8.29
N LYS A 117 -11.26 -8.14 -9.33
CA LYS A 117 -10.62 -8.55 -10.58
C LYS A 117 -9.15 -8.91 -10.37
N HIS A 118 -8.40 -8.10 -9.62
CA HIS A 118 -7.00 -8.36 -9.29
C HIS A 118 -6.84 -9.65 -8.48
N GLU A 119 -7.71 -9.88 -7.50
CA GLU A 119 -7.72 -11.11 -6.70
C GLU A 119 -8.05 -12.34 -7.58
N GLN A 120 -9.00 -12.22 -8.50
CA GLN A 120 -9.30 -13.28 -9.47
C GLN A 120 -8.14 -13.55 -10.43
N GLU A 121 -7.41 -12.50 -10.84
CA GLU A 121 -6.23 -12.61 -11.72
C GLU A 121 -5.03 -13.21 -10.97
N GLU A 122 -4.79 -12.83 -9.71
CA GLU A 122 -3.77 -13.44 -8.85
C GLU A 122 -4.06 -14.92 -8.57
N LEU A 123 -5.34 -15.28 -8.35
CA LEU A 123 -5.74 -16.69 -8.22
C LEU A 123 -5.49 -17.46 -9.52
N ASN A 124 -5.73 -16.86 -10.69
CA ASN A 124 -5.41 -17.47 -11.98
C ASN A 124 -3.89 -17.60 -12.23
N VAL A 125 -3.08 -16.63 -11.82
CA VAL A 125 -1.61 -16.69 -11.93
C VAL A 125 -1.03 -17.75 -10.99
N THR A 126 -1.61 -17.91 -9.79
CA THR A 126 -1.23 -18.98 -8.85
C THR A 126 -1.70 -20.36 -9.35
N GLN A 127 -2.72 -20.39 -10.22
CA GLN A 127 -3.19 -21.56 -10.96
C GLN A 127 -2.56 -21.68 -12.37
N GLU A 128 -1.38 -21.12 -12.63
CA GLU A 128 -0.56 -21.68 -13.71
C GLU A 128 -0.25 -23.13 -13.33
N LYS A 129 -1.07 -24.04 -13.88
CA LYS A 129 -0.95 -25.48 -13.73
C LYS A 129 0.50 -25.83 -13.98
N LEU A 130 1.22 -26.22 -12.93
CA LEU A 130 2.57 -26.74 -13.04
C LEU A 130 2.54 -27.84 -14.11
N GLU A 131 3.07 -27.53 -15.30
CA GLU A 131 3.11 -28.46 -16.42
C GLU A 131 3.75 -29.75 -15.86
N THR A 132 3.01 -30.86 -15.98
CA THR A 132 3.50 -32.15 -15.51
C THR A 132 4.76 -32.54 -16.28
N SER A 133 5.64 -33.35 -15.67
CA SER A 133 6.89 -33.76 -16.33
C SER A 133 6.63 -34.38 -17.71
N GLU A 134 5.52 -35.10 -17.86
CA GLU A 134 5.12 -35.75 -19.11
C GLU A 134 4.66 -34.76 -20.17
N GLU A 135 3.87 -33.74 -19.80
CA GLU A 135 3.44 -32.67 -20.71
C GLU A 135 4.65 -31.89 -21.26
N LYS A 136 5.65 -31.61 -20.41
CA LYS A 136 6.90 -30.95 -20.82
C LYS A 136 7.69 -31.79 -21.82
N GLU A 137 7.82 -33.09 -21.56
CA GLU A 137 8.51 -33.99 -22.48
C GLU A 137 7.80 -34.10 -23.83
N GLN A 138 6.47 -34.17 -23.84
CA GLN A 138 5.68 -34.25 -25.08
C GLN A 138 5.86 -32.98 -25.92
N LYS A 139 5.81 -31.81 -25.28
CA LYS A 139 6.08 -30.51 -25.91
C LYS A 139 7.48 -30.44 -26.52
N LEU A 140 8.50 -30.91 -25.78
CA LEU A 140 9.88 -30.99 -26.28
C LEU A 140 10.02 -31.97 -27.45
N LYS A 141 9.35 -33.13 -27.38
CA LYS A 141 9.31 -34.13 -28.46
C LYS A 141 8.65 -33.55 -29.73
N GLU A 142 7.57 -32.78 -29.58
CA GLU A 142 6.89 -32.11 -30.69
C GLU A 142 7.77 -31.04 -31.34
N LEU A 143 8.44 -30.19 -30.55
CA LEU A 143 9.29 -29.10 -31.04
C LEU A 143 10.59 -29.59 -31.69
N TYR A 144 11.25 -30.56 -31.06
CA TYR A 144 12.62 -30.94 -31.39
C TYR A 144 12.77 -32.35 -32.00
N GLY A 145 11.67 -33.10 -32.10
CA GLY A 145 11.64 -34.45 -32.67
C GLY A 145 12.61 -35.39 -31.98
N ASN A 146 13.29 -36.26 -32.73
CA ASN A 146 14.21 -37.27 -32.19
C ASN A 146 15.42 -36.71 -31.41
N ARG A 147 15.73 -35.41 -31.54
CA ARG A 147 16.87 -34.77 -30.84
C ARG A 147 16.47 -33.99 -29.60
N TRP A 148 15.21 -34.09 -29.16
CA TRP A 148 14.67 -33.35 -28.02
C TRP A 148 15.51 -33.51 -26.75
N GLN A 149 15.99 -34.73 -26.45
CA GLN A 149 16.81 -34.99 -25.26
C GLN A 149 18.12 -34.22 -25.29
N ARG A 150 18.79 -34.17 -26.45
CA ARG A 150 20.06 -33.46 -26.61
C ARG A 150 19.87 -31.95 -26.48
N ILE A 151 18.83 -31.40 -27.08
CA ILE A 151 18.55 -29.97 -27.03
C ILE A 151 18.14 -29.56 -25.61
N SER A 152 17.23 -30.31 -24.98
CA SER A 152 16.83 -30.08 -23.59
C SER A 152 18.01 -30.16 -22.62
N ALA A 153 18.92 -31.12 -22.80
CA ALA A 153 20.13 -31.20 -21.98
C ALA A 153 21.04 -29.97 -22.14
N ILE A 154 21.17 -29.44 -23.36
CA ILE A 154 21.95 -28.21 -23.63
C ILE A 154 21.26 -26.99 -23.00
N GLU A 155 19.94 -26.87 -23.13
CA GLU A 155 19.16 -25.78 -22.52
C GLU A 155 19.32 -25.76 -20.99
N VAL A 156 19.15 -26.92 -20.35
CA VAL A 156 19.31 -27.07 -18.90
C VAL A 156 20.75 -26.81 -18.47
N ALA A 157 21.74 -27.29 -19.23
CA ALA A 157 23.14 -27.00 -18.93
C ALA A 157 23.46 -25.50 -19.01
N MET A 158 22.93 -24.81 -20.03
CA MET A 158 23.12 -23.37 -20.21
C MET A 158 22.42 -22.57 -19.10
N GLN A 159 21.19 -22.94 -18.74
CA GLN A 159 20.46 -22.33 -17.62
C GLN A 159 21.18 -22.57 -16.29
N SER A 160 21.66 -23.79 -16.04
CA SER A 160 22.42 -24.11 -14.82
C SER A 160 23.70 -23.31 -14.75
N GLN A 161 24.44 -23.19 -15.86
CA GLN A 161 25.64 -22.35 -15.91
C GLN A 161 25.30 -20.90 -15.62
N PHE A 162 24.26 -20.35 -16.24
CA PHE A 162 23.81 -18.98 -15.99
C PHE A 162 23.46 -18.73 -14.52
N ILE A 163 22.69 -19.63 -13.90
CA ILE A 163 22.36 -19.56 -12.48
C ILE A 163 23.63 -19.62 -11.63
N ASN A 164 24.54 -20.53 -11.93
CA ASN A 164 25.81 -20.65 -11.20
C ASN A 164 26.65 -19.38 -11.31
N GLU A 165 26.72 -18.73 -12.48
CA GLU A 165 27.45 -17.47 -12.62
C GLU A 165 26.75 -16.33 -11.86
N ILE A 166 25.42 -16.25 -11.89
CA ILE A 166 24.66 -15.30 -11.07
C ILE A 166 24.92 -15.52 -9.58
N ASP A 167 24.86 -16.77 -9.12
CA ASP A 167 25.03 -17.10 -7.70
C ASP A 167 26.46 -16.83 -7.22
N LYS A 168 27.48 -17.02 -8.07
CA LYS A 168 28.86 -16.67 -7.75
C LYS A 168 29.04 -15.17 -7.59
N ASP A 169 28.52 -14.41 -8.54
CA ASP A 169 28.70 -12.96 -8.56
C ASP A 169 27.78 -12.26 -7.55
N GLN A 170 26.74 -12.96 -7.05
CA GLN A 170 25.60 -12.41 -6.31
C GLN A 170 25.37 -10.95 -6.69
N PRO A 171 25.17 -10.65 -7.98
CA PRO A 171 25.09 -9.28 -8.42
C PRO A 171 23.91 -8.69 -7.67
N MET A 172 24.22 -7.82 -6.71
CA MET A 172 23.23 -7.11 -5.92
C MET A 172 22.24 -6.56 -6.95
N TYR A 173 20.98 -7.00 -6.87
CA TYR A 173 19.95 -6.69 -7.87
C TYR A 173 20.15 -5.27 -8.38
N TRP A 174 20.14 -5.13 -9.71
CA TRP A 174 20.21 -3.86 -10.45
C TRP A 174 20.06 -2.65 -9.54
N PRO A 175 21.08 -1.77 -9.42
CA PRO A 175 21.25 -0.92 -8.25
C PRO A 175 19.94 -0.22 -7.91
N ASN A 176 19.43 -0.50 -6.70
CA ASN A 176 18.42 0.32 -6.05
C ASN A 176 19.04 1.65 -5.57
N ILE A 177 19.94 2.22 -6.39
CA ILE A 177 20.70 3.43 -6.17
C ILE A 177 20.37 4.34 -7.36
N PRO A 178 19.81 5.53 -7.13
CA PRO A 178 19.64 6.49 -8.21
C PRO A 178 21.03 6.87 -8.75
N PHE A 179 21.25 6.67 -10.04
CA PHE A 179 22.46 7.11 -10.72
C PHE A 179 22.52 8.65 -10.71
N ASN A 180 23.28 9.22 -9.79
CA ASN A 180 23.63 10.63 -9.82
C ASN A 180 24.79 10.81 -10.80
N PHE A 181 24.48 11.17 -12.04
CA PHE A 181 25.49 11.65 -12.98
C PHE A 181 25.83 13.10 -12.63
N GLU A 182 26.91 13.31 -11.88
CA GLU A 182 27.54 14.63 -11.79
C GLU A 182 28.31 14.89 -13.09
N PHE A 183 27.66 15.59 -14.03
CA PHE A 183 28.35 16.13 -15.20
C PHE A 183 29.21 17.32 -14.75
N ASN A 184 30.48 17.07 -14.45
CA ASN A 184 31.49 18.11 -14.42
C ASN A 184 31.78 18.53 -15.86
N VAL A 185 31.14 19.61 -16.30
CA VAL A 185 31.49 20.31 -17.53
C VAL A 185 32.75 21.13 -17.24
N VAL A 186 33.85 20.77 -17.89
CA VAL A 186 35.08 21.57 -17.98
C VAL A 186 34.90 22.68 -19.00
#